data_AF-T0ZVA7-F1
#
_entry.id   AF-T0ZVA7-F1
#
_cell.length_a   1.000
_cell.length_b   1.000
_cell.length_c   1.000
_cell.angle_alpha   90.00
_cell.angle_beta   90.00
_cell.angle_gamma   90.00
#
_symmetry.space_group_name_H-M   'P 1'
#
loop_
_entity.id
_entity.type
_entity.pdbx_description
1 polymer ?
#
loop_
_entity_poly.entity_id
_entity_poly.type
_entity_poly.pdbx_seq_one_letter_code
_entity_poly.pdbx_strand_id
1 'polypeptide(L)'
;MLGKKKVATVNTPNYIRDNIPVSLLALSYADFVEKAYKDQIPMKRGPMGYVETQGAFAARFAREIGQRLDIACPIELLPQTDFSEPLIRINKDLPKIGDLGWNEENAWRDLANYYRRAYMIGG
;
A
#
# COMPACT_ATOMS: atom_id res chain seq x y z
N MET A 1 31.09 -13.97 -6.93
CA MET A 1 29.95 -13.95 -7.87
C MET A 1 28.75 -13.35 -7.15
N LEU A 2 28.42 -12.08 -7.42
CA LEU A 2 27.16 -11.49 -6.95
C LEU A 2 26.02 -12.21 -7.69
N GLY A 3 25.12 -12.87 -6.95
CA GLY A 3 24.00 -13.61 -7.52
C GLY A 3 23.19 -12.75 -8.49
N LYS A 4 22.69 -13.35 -9.59
CA LYS A 4 21.86 -12.66 -10.59
C LYS A 4 20.75 -11.88 -9.88
N LYS A 5 20.73 -10.56 -10.04
CA LYS A 5 19.60 -9.71 -9.62
C LYS A 5 18.35 -10.21 -10.34
N LYS A 6 17.44 -10.86 -9.61
CA LYS A 6 16.16 -11.34 -10.15
C LYS A 6 15.16 -10.18 -10.09
N VAL A 7 14.52 -9.89 -11.22
CA VAL A 7 13.44 -8.89 -11.29
C VAL A 7 12.24 -9.40 -10.49
N ALA A 8 11.59 -8.53 -9.72
CA ALA A 8 10.40 -8.90 -8.96
C ALA A 8 9.22 -9.13 -9.92
N THR A 9 8.51 -10.23 -9.76
CA THR A 9 7.37 -10.58 -10.62
C THR A 9 6.05 -10.44 -9.88
N VAL A 10 5.00 -10.05 -10.61
CA VAL A 10 3.61 -10.03 -10.14
C VAL A 10 2.85 -11.11 -10.90
N ASN A 11 2.45 -12.18 -10.22
CA ASN A 11 1.74 -13.32 -10.82
C ASN A 11 0.23 -13.10 -10.94
N THR A 12 -0.32 -12.19 -10.13
CA THR A 12 -1.76 -11.91 -10.07
C THR A 12 -2.09 -10.43 -10.38
N PRO A 13 -1.57 -9.87 -11.49
CA PRO A 13 -1.67 -8.44 -11.78
C PRO A 13 -3.10 -7.94 -12.03
N ASN A 14 -4.05 -8.82 -12.39
CA ASN A 14 -5.38 -8.44 -12.84
C ASN A 14 -6.38 -8.25 -11.70
N TYR A 15 -6.11 -8.83 -10.52
CA TYR A 15 -6.95 -8.64 -9.36
C TYR A 15 -6.98 -7.18 -8.91
N ILE A 16 -8.18 -6.67 -8.59
CA ILE A 16 -8.39 -5.34 -8.04
C ILE A 16 -8.54 -5.46 -6.53
N ARG A 17 -7.72 -4.70 -5.80
CA ARG A 17 -7.63 -4.67 -4.34
C ARG A 17 -7.51 -3.24 -3.85
N ASP A 18 -7.84 -3.00 -2.58
CA ASP A 18 -7.50 -1.76 -1.90
C ASP A 18 -6.19 -1.92 -1.12
N ASN A 19 -5.18 -1.14 -1.46
CA ASN A 19 -3.92 -1.08 -0.71
C ASN A 19 -3.90 0.18 0.13
N ILE A 20 -3.78 0.07 1.45
CA ILE A 20 -3.81 1.23 2.34
C ILE A 20 -2.45 1.43 3.02
N PRO A 21 -1.87 2.66 3.00
CA PRO A 21 -0.70 2.97 3.81
C PRO A 21 -0.98 2.72 5.29
N VAL A 22 -0.06 2.04 5.97
CA VAL A 22 -0.24 1.64 7.38
C VAL A 22 -0.50 2.84 8.30
N SER A 23 0.10 4.00 8.01
CA SER A 23 -0.15 5.24 8.75
C SER A 23 -1.56 5.77 8.56
N LEU A 24 -2.12 5.70 7.33
CA LEU A 24 -3.51 6.07 7.07
C LEU A 24 -4.49 5.09 7.74
N LEU A 25 -4.17 3.80 7.69
CA LEU A 25 -4.96 2.76 8.37
C LEU A 25 -5.01 3.00 9.89
N ALA A 26 -3.86 3.28 10.51
CA ALA A 26 -3.77 3.58 11.93
C ALA A 26 -4.60 4.81 12.33
N LEU A 27 -4.48 5.92 11.59
CA LEU A 27 -5.28 7.12 11.83
C LEU A 27 -6.78 6.86 11.65
N SER A 28 -7.14 6.08 10.63
CA SER A 28 -8.54 5.71 10.39
C SER A 28 -9.14 4.90 11.54
N TYR A 29 -8.36 4.04 12.18
CA TYR A 29 -8.80 3.29 13.35
C TYR A 29 -8.78 4.10 14.64
N ALA A 30 -7.83 5.01 14.83
CA ALA A 30 -7.86 5.95 15.95
C ALA A 30 -9.14 6.80 15.93
N ASP A 31 -9.45 7.42 14.78
CA ASP A 31 -10.69 8.18 14.55
C ASP A 31 -11.95 7.33 14.81
N PHE A 32 -11.93 6.07 14.37
CA PHE A 32 -13.04 5.15 14.61
C PHE A 32 -13.29 4.89 16.09
N VAL A 33 -12.23 4.57 16.84
CA VAL A 33 -12.33 4.29 18.28
C VAL A 33 -12.77 5.53 19.06
N GLU A 34 -12.25 6.71 18.72
CA GLU A 34 -12.65 7.97 19.33
C GLU A 34 -14.14 8.29 19.12
N LYS A 35 -14.66 8.03 17.92
CA LYS A 35 -16.09 8.24 17.59
C LYS A 35 -16.99 7.21 18.26
N ALA A 36 -16.56 5.94 18.27
CA ALA A 36 -17.30 4.87 18.92
C ALA A 36 -17.44 5.11 20.44
N TYR A 37 -16.40 5.64 21.08
CA TYR A 37 -16.44 6.02 22.50
C TYR A 37 -17.43 7.16 22.80
N LYS A 38 -17.70 8.05 21.84
CA LYS A 38 -18.61 9.21 21.98
C LYS A 38 -20.06 8.91 21.52
N ASP A 39 -20.48 7.66 21.60
CA ASP A 39 -21.83 7.17 21.24
C ASP A 39 -22.28 7.38 19.77
N GLN A 40 -21.32 7.49 18.83
CA GLN A 40 -21.61 7.45 17.38
C GLN A 40 -21.11 6.12 16.81
N ILE A 41 -21.96 5.09 16.75
CA ILE A 41 -21.49 3.73 16.46
C ILE A 41 -21.88 3.27 15.04
N PRO A 42 -20.96 3.29 14.07
CA PRO A 42 -20.82 2.19 13.14
C PRO A 42 -20.18 0.98 13.87
N MET A 43 -20.77 -0.21 13.78
CA MET A 43 -20.23 -1.43 14.41
C MET A 43 -19.02 -2.04 13.67
N LYS A 44 -18.62 -1.46 12.53
CA LYS A 44 -17.56 -1.98 11.67
C LYS A 44 -16.90 -0.84 10.91
N ARG A 45 -15.58 -0.95 10.71
CA ARG A 45 -14.83 -0.12 9.78
C ARG A 45 -13.80 -0.94 9.01
N GLY A 46 -13.94 -0.97 7.69
CA GLY A 46 -12.93 -1.39 6.73
C GLY A 46 -12.52 -0.17 5.91
N PRO A 47 -11.48 0.58 6.31
CA PRO A 47 -11.00 1.71 5.54
C PRO A 47 -10.31 1.23 4.25
N MET A 48 -10.64 1.84 3.12
CA MET A 48 -9.99 1.57 1.84
C MET A 48 -8.88 2.57 1.54
N GLY A 49 -7.87 2.14 0.77
CA GLY A 49 -6.79 2.99 0.25
C GLY A 49 -6.82 3.13 -1.27
N TYR A 50 -5.69 2.86 -1.93
CA TYR A 50 -5.60 2.82 -3.39
C TYR A 50 -6.40 1.64 -3.93
N VAL A 51 -7.50 1.93 -4.64
CA VAL A 51 -8.30 0.93 -5.36
C VAL A 51 -7.80 0.85 -6.79
N GLU A 52 -6.98 -0.16 -7.09
CA GLU A 52 -6.41 -0.38 -8.40
C GLU A 52 -6.07 -1.85 -8.62
N THR A 53 -5.65 -2.22 -9.83
CA THR A 53 -5.16 -3.59 -10.07
C THR A 53 -3.87 -3.81 -9.30
N GLN A 54 -3.59 -5.05 -8.88
CA GLN A 54 -2.34 -5.36 -8.18
C GLN A 54 -1.11 -5.01 -9.02
N GLY A 55 -1.18 -5.18 -10.35
CA GLY A 55 -0.12 -4.74 -11.25
C GLY A 55 0.10 -3.22 -11.24
N ALA A 56 -1.00 -2.44 -11.22
CA ALA A 56 -0.92 -0.98 -11.12
C ALA A 56 -0.33 -0.51 -9.78
N PHE A 57 -0.76 -1.12 -8.66
CA PHE A 57 -0.19 -0.79 -7.35
C PHE A 57 1.29 -1.19 -7.25
N ALA A 58 1.68 -2.34 -7.78
CA ALA A 58 3.09 -2.73 -7.83
C ALA A 58 3.93 -1.72 -8.63
N ALA A 59 3.43 -1.24 -9.77
CA ALA A 59 4.10 -0.21 -10.57
C ALA A 59 4.20 1.14 -9.82
N ARG A 60 3.12 1.54 -9.12
CA ARG A 60 3.13 2.71 -8.23
C ARG A 60 4.20 2.55 -7.16
N PHE A 61 4.16 1.45 -6.41
CA PHE A 61 5.10 1.19 -5.32
C PHE A 61 6.56 1.24 -5.81
N ALA A 62 6.84 0.56 -6.92
CA ALA A 62 8.16 0.56 -7.55
C ALA A 62 8.63 1.96 -7.93
N ARG A 63 7.75 2.79 -8.51
CA ARG A 63 8.06 4.18 -8.84
C ARG A 63 8.33 5.02 -7.59
N GLU A 64 7.41 5.00 -6.62
CA GLU A 64 7.51 5.84 -5.42
C GLU A 64 8.72 5.50 -4.56
N ILE A 65 9.03 4.21 -4.40
CA ILE A 65 10.19 3.76 -3.63
C ILE A 65 11.48 3.92 -4.42
N GLY A 66 11.51 3.53 -5.70
CA GLY A 66 12.70 3.61 -6.54
C GLY A 66 13.21 5.04 -6.68
N GLN A 67 12.32 6.01 -6.92
CA GLN A 67 12.69 7.42 -7.00
C GLN A 67 13.26 7.96 -5.68
N ARG A 68 12.65 7.61 -4.54
CA ARG A 68 13.07 8.13 -3.23
C ARG A 68 14.33 7.46 -2.68
N LEU A 69 14.65 6.26 -3.15
CA LEU A 69 15.85 5.52 -2.78
C LEU A 69 16.98 5.66 -3.81
N ASP A 70 16.73 6.28 -4.96
CA ASP A 70 17.64 6.35 -6.10
C ASP A 70 18.14 4.96 -6.55
N ILE A 71 17.19 4.02 -6.66
CA ILE A 71 17.46 2.66 -7.14
C ILE A 71 16.47 2.26 -8.22
N ALA A 72 16.94 1.48 -9.20
CA ALA A 72 16.06 0.87 -10.17
C ALA A 72 15.19 -0.21 -9.49
N CYS A 73 13.88 -0.05 -9.53
CA CYS A 73 12.89 -1.02 -9.08
C CYS A 73 12.09 -1.59 -10.27
N PRO A 74 12.72 -2.37 -11.18
CA PRO A 74 11.97 -2.99 -12.25
C PRO A 74 11.02 -4.05 -11.69
N ILE A 75 9.84 -4.14 -12.29
CA ILE A 75 8.87 -5.21 -12.04
C ILE A 75 8.46 -5.84 -13.37
N GLU A 76 8.08 -7.11 -13.30
CA GLU A 76 7.54 -7.85 -14.43
C GLU A 76 6.12 -8.32 -14.09
N LEU A 77 5.14 -7.95 -14.92
CA LEU A 77 3.77 -8.42 -14.79
C LEU A 77 3.62 -9.69 -15.63
N LEU A 78 3.38 -10.82 -14.98
CA LEU A 78 3.21 -12.09 -15.66
C LEU A 78 1.73 -12.31 -16.02
N PRO A 79 1.44 -13.08 -17.09
CA PRO A 79 0.07 -13.46 -17.40
C PRO A 79 -0.59 -14.16 -16.22
N GLN A 80 -1.71 -13.61 -15.73
CA GLN A 80 -2.48 -14.25 -14.66
C GLN A 80 -3.25 -15.44 -15.23
N THR A 81 -2.99 -16.62 -14.68
CA THR A 81 -3.66 -17.87 -15.07
C THR A 81 -4.66 -18.37 -14.03
N ASP A 82 -4.51 -17.95 -12.77
CA ASP A 82 -5.43 -18.29 -11.68
C ASP A 82 -6.41 -17.16 -11.40
N PHE A 83 -7.70 -17.50 -11.38
CA PHE A 83 -8.82 -16.62 -11.06
C PHE A 83 -9.73 -17.23 -9.98
N SER A 84 -9.13 -17.95 -9.02
CA SER A 84 -9.83 -18.60 -7.90
C SER A 84 -10.53 -17.62 -6.94
N GLU A 85 -10.03 -16.40 -6.78
CA GLU A 85 -10.68 -15.32 -6.03
C GLU A 85 -11.54 -14.38 -6.90
N PRO A 86 -12.51 -13.65 -6.31
CA PRO A 86 -13.21 -12.58 -6.99
C PRO A 86 -12.25 -11.55 -7.61
N LEU A 87 -12.60 -11.11 -8.83
CA LEU A 87 -11.79 -10.14 -9.58
C LEU A 87 -11.59 -8.84 -8.79
N ILE A 88 -12.64 -8.39 -8.10
CA ILE A 88 -12.65 -7.18 -7.27
C ILE A 88 -12.94 -7.59 -5.83
N ARG A 89 -12.02 -7.23 -4.92
CA ARG A 89 -12.21 -7.38 -3.49
C ARG A 89 -11.66 -6.13 -2.81
N ILE A 90 -12.56 -5.23 -2.42
CA ILE A 90 -12.22 -3.94 -1.82
C ILE A 90 -13.05 -3.68 -0.57
N ASN A 91 -12.46 -2.93 0.36
CA ASN A 91 -13.21 -2.28 1.42
C ASN A 91 -14.06 -1.10 0.87
N LYS A 92 -14.95 -0.55 1.71
CA LYS A 92 -15.93 0.49 1.29
C LYS A 92 -15.85 1.79 2.07
N ASP A 93 -15.13 1.83 3.19
CA ASP A 93 -15.10 3.04 4.01
C ASP A 93 -13.98 3.94 3.52
N LEU A 94 -14.33 5.09 2.94
CA LEU A 94 -13.34 6.06 2.46
C LEU A 94 -12.81 6.89 3.64
N PRO A 95 -11.51 6.83 3.97
CA PRO A 95 -10.93 7.72 4.98
C PRO A 95 -11.03 9.18 4.55
N LYS A 96 -11.48 10.06 5.45
CA LYS A 96 -11.44 11.50 5.22
C LYS A 96 -10.02 12.00 5.47
N ILE A 97 -9.15 11.85 4.46
CA ILE A 97 -7.70 12.12 4.56
C ILE A 97 -7.39 13.49 5.17
N GLY A 98 -8.11 14.55 4.76
CA GLY A 98 -7.93 15.90 5.29
C GLY A 98 -8.23 16.02 6.78
N ASP A 99 -9.34 15.41 7.24
CA ASP A 99 -9.74 15.41 8.65
C ASP A 99 -8.74 14.61 9.52
N LEU A 100 -8.09 13.59 8.94
CA LEU A 100 -7.08 12.78 9.62
C LEU A 100 -5.69 13.44 9.63
N GLY A 101 -5.51 14.58 8.95
CA GLY A 101 -4.21 15.23 8.81
C GLY A 101 -3.16 14.36 8.10
N TRP A 102 -3.59 13.36 7.33
CA TRP A 102 -2.68 12.41 6.69
C TRP A 102 -2.12 12.99 5.38
N ASN A 103 -0.84 12.72 5.11
CA ASN A 103 -0.15 13.22 3.93
C ASN A 103 0.54 12.05 3.19
N GLU A 104 0.15 11.84 1.94
CA GLU A 104 0.64 10.74 1.10
C GLU A 104 2.15 10.83 0.82
N GLU A 105 2.64 12.02 0.48
CA GLU A 105 4.07 12.24 0.19
C GLU A 105 4.94 11.88 1.40
N ASN A 106 4.52 12.31 2.59
CA ASN A 106 5.20 11.98 3.84
C ASN A 106 5.17 10.47 4.09
N ALA A 107 4.05 9.79 3.84
CA ALA A 107 3.96 8.35 4.02
C ALA A 107 4.91 7.58 3.10
N TRP A 108 5.02 7.96 1.82
CA TRP A 108 6.00 7.35 0.90
C TRP A 108 7.44 7.66 1.31
N ARG A 109 7.72 8.88 1.76
CA ARG A 109 9.05 9.27 2.27
C ARG A 109 9.44 8.48 3.52
N ASP A 110 8.52 8.30 4.46
CA ASP A 110 8.76 7.55 5.69
C ASP A 110 9.00 6.07 5.40
N LEU A 111 8.25 5.49 4.46
CA LEU A 111 8.46 4.11 4.01
C LEU A 111 9.83 3.94 3.31
N ALA A 112 10.21 4.87 2.44
CA ALA A 112 11.55 4.85 1.84
C ALA A 112 12.65 4.99 2.91
N ASN A 113 12.47 5.86 3.90
CA ASN A 113 13.41 6.01 5.00
C ASN A 113 13.52 4.74 5.85
N TYR A 114 12.42 4.02 6.06
CA TYR A 114 12.45 2.70 6.68
C TYR A 114 13.36 1.73 5.91
N TYR A 115 13.16 1.58 4.59
CA TYR A 115 13.99 0.70 3.77
C TYR A 115 15.47 1.12 3.77
N ARG A 116 15.74 2.43 3.66
CA ARG A 116 17.10 2.96 3.71
C ARG A 116 17.83 2.57 5.01
N ARG A 117 17.17 2.75 6.16
CA ARG A 117 17.75 2.37 7.46
C ARG A 117 17.93 0.86 7.60
N ALA A 118 16.91 0.09 7.21
CA ALA A 118 16.91 -1.35 7.42
C ALA A 118 17.86 -2.12 6.49
N TYR A 119 18.15 -1.59 5.29
CA TYR A 119 18.85 -2.37 4.26
C TYR A 119 19.98 -1.63 3.52
N MET A 120 20.14 -0.31 3.70
CA MET A 120 21.16 0.47 2.96
C MET A 120 22.22 1.12 3.85
N ILE A 121 21.89 1.50 5.09
CA ILE A 121 22.81 2.18 6.02
C ILE A 121 23.37 1.22 7.10
N GLY A 122 22.83 0.00 7.23
CA GLY A 122 23.19 -0.94 8.30
C GLY A 122 23.37 -2.39 7.84
N GLY A 123 24.28 -2.63 6.90
CA GLY A 123 24.78 -3.96 6.51
C GLY A 123 26.28 -3.94 6.33
#